data_AF-A0A7W1ZCZ9-F1
#
_entry.id   AF-A0A7W1ZCZ9-F1
#
_cell.length_a   1.000
_cell.length_b   1.000
_cell.length_c   1.000
_cell.angle_alpha   90.00
_cell.angle_beta   90.00
_cell.angle_gamma   90.00
#
_symmetry.space_group_name_H-M   'P 1'
#
loop_
_entity.id
_entity.type
_entity.pdbx_description
1 polymer ?
#
loop_
_entity_poly.entity_id
_entity_poly.type
_entity_poly.pdbx_seq_one_letter_code
_entity_poly.pdbx_strand_id
1 'polypeptide(L)'
;MNRNGVIKQVELYKNKLGSYAQVAKMCKITAGALSTILAGKYGADEGKMLNKIAAALNYREYSWNLVRSISNYRTQEMVFNDAKNESMWFAISNKAGSGKSATFEDLFNRDITGTVTFIQAEEWSGRQFLIKLIEKTVGEVALGKGYKSHAQLLDIVVGYFNEMALERPVLLIDEADKLRPAALRTLIPLYNRTEHRLGVILSGTDNLQKEVQNGVRLRKKGFDELESRFGRTYINLKVDMQQ
;
A
#
# COMPACT_ATOMS: atom_id res chain seq x y z
N MET A 1 -18.08 0.80 -15.20
CA MET A 1 -17.19 1.76 -14.52
C MET A 1 -18.03 2.87 -13.91
N ASN A 2 -18.26 2.84 -12.60
CA ASN A 2 -18.96 3.90 -11.88
C ASN A 2 -18.13 5.20 -11.87
N ARG A 3 -18.62 6.23 -12.59
CA ARG A 3 -18.00 7.56 -12.67
C ARG A 3 -17.73 8.16 -11.28
N ASN A 4 -18.72 8.11 -10.39
CA ASN A 4 -18.60 8.71 -9.06
C ASN A 4 -17.53 8.00 -8.21
N GLY A 5 -17.40 6.68 -8.37
CA GLY A 5 -16.32 5.92 -7.73
C GLY A 5 -14.94 6.32 -8.20
N VAL A 6 -14.76 6.46 -9.52
CA VAL A 6 -13.49 6.93 -10.10
C VAL A 6 -13.16 8.36 -9.67
N ILE A 7 -14.14 9.26 -9.61
CA ILE A 7 -13.93 10.64 -9.15
C ILE A 7 -13.52 10.70 -7.69
N LYS A 8 -14.17 9.91 -6.82
CA LYS A 8 -13.75 9.77 -5.42
C LYS A 8 -12.28 9.31 -5.32
N GLN A 9 -11.88 8.37 -6.16
CA GLN A 9 -10.48 7.93 -6.21
C GLN A 9 -9.54 9.06 -6.65
N VAL A 10 -9.94 9.87 -7.63
CA VAL A 10 -9.16 11.05 -8.05
C VAL A 10 -8.99 12.03 -6.90
N GLU A 11 -10.05 12.32 -6.13
CA GLU A 11 -9.98 13.20 -4.95
C GLU A 11 -9.03 12.68 -3.88
N LEU A 12 -9.12 11.38 -3.59
CA LEU A 12 -8.24 10.70 -2.65
C LEU A 12 -6.77 10.82 -3.08
N TYR A 13 -6.46 10.56 -4.35
CA TYR A 13 -5.10 10.74 -4.88
C TYR A 13 -4.68 12.22 -4.97
N LYS A 14 -5.61 13.15 -5.16
CA LYS A 14 -5.31 14.59 -5.12
C LYS A 14 -4.91 15.02 -3.71
N ASN A 15 -5.54 14.48 -2.66
CA ASN A 15 -5.13 14.73 -1.28
C ASN A 15 -3.76 14.12 -0.97
N LYS A 16 -3.48 12.91 -1.48
CA LYS A 16 -2.19 12.21 -1.27
C LYS A 16 -1.03 12.89 -1.98
N LEU A 17 -1.22 13.24 -3.25
CA LEU A 17 -0.16 13.80 -4.08
C LEU A 17 -0.02 15.32 -3.90
N GLY A 18 -1.10 15.99 -3.49
CA GLY A 18 -1.17 17.44 -3.25
C GLY A 18 -1.89 18.23 -4.36
N SER A 19 -2.00 17.69 -5.58
CA SER A 19 -2.65 18.40 -6.70
C SER A 19 -3.23 17.48 -7.77
N TYR A 20 -4.27 17.96 -8.48
CA TYR A 20 -4.78 17.26 -9.68
C TYR A 20 -3.75 17.15 -10.81
N ALA A 21 -2.78 18.06 -10.88
CA ALA A 21 -1.71 17.99 -11.88
C ALA A 21 -0.85 16.74 -11.67
N GLN A 22 -0.53 16.40 -10.42
CA GLN A 22 0.19 15.17 -10.09
C GLN A 22 -0.66 13.92 -10.34
N VAL A 23 -1.97 13.96 -10.02
CA VAL A 23 -2.90 12.86 -10.34
C VAL A 23 -2.96 12.61 -11.85
N ALA A 24 -3.12 13.66 -12.65
CA ALA A 24 -3.15 13.56 -14.12
C ALA A 24 -1.86 12.93 -14.66
N LYS A 25 -0.70 13.33 -14.11
CA LYS A 25 0.59 12.75 -14.47
C LYS A 25 0.67 11.26 -14.12
N MET A 26 0.25 10.86 -12.93
CA MET A 26 0.17 9.45 -12.51
C MET A 26 -0.72 8.64 -13.46
N CYS A 27 -1.86 9.21 -13.85
CA CYS A 27 -2.78 8.60 -14.82
C CYS A 27 -2.27 8.64 -16.27
N LYS A 28 -1.12 9.28 -16.54
CA LYS A 28 -0.56 9.50 -17.89
C LYS A 28 -1.57 10.19 -18.82
N ILE A 29 -2.21 11.24 -18.32
CA ILE A 29 -3.17 12.10 -19.04
C ILE A 29 -2.82 13.58 -18.82
N THR A 30 -3.41 14.47 -19.61
CA THR A 30 -3.22 15.92 -19.43
C THR A 30 -4.08 16.44 -18.28
N ALA A 31 -3.63 17.50 -17.60
CA ALA A 31 -4.42 18.17 -16.56
C ALA A 31 -5.76 18.69 -17.11
N GLY A 32 -5.78 19.18 -18.35
CA GLY A 32 -7.01 19.59 -19.03
C GLY A 32 -7.99 18.44 -19.26
N ALA A 33 -7.50 17.25 -19.61
CA ALA A 33 -8.34 16.06 -19.76
C ALA A 33 -8.95 15.63 -18.41
N LEU A 34 -8.16 15.65 -17.34
CA LEU A 34 -8.67 15.35 -15.99
C LEU A 34 -9.72 16.38 -15.55
N SER A 35 -9.47 17.67 -15.77
CA SER A 35 -10.41 18.75 -15.40
C SER A 35 -11.74 18.64 -16.15
N THR A 36 -11.70 18.35 -17.46
CA THR A 36 -12.91 18.18 -18.27
C THR A 36 -13.71 16.95 -17.86
N ILE A 37 -13.06 15.86 -17.41
CA ILE A 37 -13.75 14.71 -16.81
C ILE A 37 -14.43 15.07 -15.49
N LEU A 38 -13.70 15.73 -14.58
CA LEU A 38 -14.24 16.14 -13.28
C LEU A 38 -15.48 17.03 -13.46
N ALA A 39 -15.44 17.94 -14.44
CA ALA A 39 -16.55 18.81 -14.80
C ALA A 39 -17.71 18.13 -15.54
N GLY A 40 -17.56 16.85 -15.95
CA GLY A 40 -18.58 16.13 -16.74
C GLY A 40 -18.71 16.65 -18.18
N LYS A 41 -17.64 17.23 -18.73
CA LYS A 41 -17.60 17.89 -20.04
C LYS A 41 -16.61 17.21 -21.01
N TYR A 42 -16.19 15.97 -20.73
CA TYR A 42 -15.23 15.28 -21.59
C TYR A 42 -15.91 14.83 -22.88
N GLY A 43 -15.69 15.57 -23.97
CA GLY A 43 -16.43 15.39 -25.24
C GLY A 43 -16.00 14.22 -26.12
N ALA A 44 -15.00 13.42 -25.70
CA ALA A 44 -14.59 12.20 -26.39
C ALA A 44 -15.15 10.96 -25.65
N ASP A 45 -14.51 9.80 -25.81
CA ASP A 45 -14.87 8.58 -25.08
C ASP A 45 -14.51 8.69 -23.58
N GLU A 46 -15.44 9.23 -22.79
CA GLU A 46 -15.31 9.34 -21.33
C GLU A 46 -15.15 7.96 -20.67
N GLY A 47 -15.81 6.92 -21.18
CA GLY A 47 -15.72 5.56 -20.63
C GLY A 47 -14.30 5.00 -20.71
N LYS A 48 -13.65 5.12 -21.87
CA LYS A 48 -12.25 4.72 -22.05
C LYS A 48 -11.30 5.51 -21.17
N MET A 49 -11.55 6.81 -20.99
CA MET A 49 -10.73 7.64 -20.13
C MET A 49 -10.92 7.32 -18.63
N LEU A 50 -12.15 7.08 -18.18
CA LEU A 50 -12.44 6.62 -16.83
C LEU A 50 -11.79 5.27 -16.55
N ASN A 51 -11.79 4.34 -17.50
CA ASN A 51 -11.08 3.06 -17.37
C ASN A 51 -9.56 3.25 -17.23
N LYS A 52 -8.98 4.18 -17.99
CA LYS A 52 -7.54 4.50 -17.90
C LYS A 52 -7.19 5.11 -16.54
N ILE A 53 -8.01 6.05 -16.04
CA ILE A 53 -7.83 6.64 -14.71
C ILE A 53 -7.97 5.57 -13.64
N ALA A 54 -9.03 4.75 -13.70
CA ALA A 54 -9.28 3.68 -12.75
C ALA A 54 -8.10 2.71 -12.69
N ALA A 55 -7.60 2.25 -13.84
CA ALA A 55 -6.44 1.36 -13.91
C ALA A 55 -5.19 1.99 -13.29
N ALA A 56 -4.90 3.27 -13.57
CA ALA A 56 -3.72 3.94 -13.03
C ALA A 56 -3.78 4.17 -11.51
N LEU A 57 -4.99 4.44 -10.99
CA LEU A 57 -5.25 4.66 -9.57
C LEU A 57 -5.59 3.37 -8.81
N ASN A 58 -5.40 2.20 -9.44
CA ASN A 58 -5.76 0.88 -8.92
C ASN A 58 -7.22 0.81 -8.42
N TYR A 59 -8.13 1.58 -9.01
CA TYR A 59 -9.56 1.51 -8.70
C TYR A 59 -10.19 0.34 -9.44
N ARG A 60 -10.86 -0.53 -8.69
CA ARG A 60 -11.72 -1.59 -9.22
C ARG A 60 -13.15 -1.33 -8.75
N GLU A 61 -14.09 -1.35 -9.69
CA GLU A 61 -15.51 -1.29 -9.36
C GLU A 61 -15.91 -2.66 -8.79
N TYR A 62 -15.99 -2.74 -7.46
CA TYR A 62 -16.41 -3.96 -6.79
C TYR A 62 -17.95 -4.08 -6.82
N SER A 63 -18.45 -5.16 -7.42
CA SER A 63 -19.82 -5.65 -7.22
C SER A 63 -19.91 -6.67 -6.08
N TRP A 64 -18.78 -7.02 -5.46
CA TRP A 64 -18.75 -7.92 -4.31
C TRP A 64 -19.08 -7.11 -3.06
N ASN A 65 -20.23 -7.40 -2.45
CA ASN A 65 -20.57 -6.87 -1.13
C ASN A 65 -19.55 -7.44 -0.14
N LEU A 66 -18.48 -6.70 0.13
CA LEU A 66 -17.51 -7.06 1.16
C LEU A 66 -18.24 -7.12 2.50
N VAL A 67 -18.40 -8.33 3.03
CA VAL A 67 -19.14 -8.54 4.28
C VAL A 67 -18.22 -8.19 5.44
N ARG A 68 -18.30 -6.95 5.91
CA ARG A 68 -17.48 -6.41 7.02
C ARG A 68 -17.79 -7.06 8.38
N SER A 69 -18.87 -7.82 8.50
CA SER A 69 -19.22 -8.55 9.72
C SER A 69 -18.44 -9.85 9.92
N ILE A 70 -17.74 -10.36 8.89
CA ILE A 70 -16.94 -11.60 8.96
C ILE A 70 -15.74 -11.39 9.90
N SER A 71 -15.37 -12.43 10.65
CA SER A 71 -14.31 -12.34 11.66
C SER A 71 -12.98 -11.87 11.07
N ASN A 72 -12.64 -12.35 9.87
CA ASN A 72 -11.37 -12.00 9.21
C ASN A 72 -11.26 -10.52 8.84
N TYR A 73 -12.37 -9.89 8.45
CA TYR A 73 -12.36 -8.46 8.17
C TYR A 73 -12.13 -7.70 9.47
N ARG A 74 -12.88 -8.04 10.53
CA ARG A 74 -12.77 -7.38 11.85
C ARG A 74 -11.38 -7.52 12.46
N THR A 75 -10.74 -8.68 12.34
CA THR A 75 -9.36 -8.88 12.81
C THR A 75 -8.40 -7.96 12.06
N GLN A 76 -8.51 -7.86 10.73
CA GLN A 76 -7.66 -6.98 9.94
C GLN A 76 -7.93 -5.50 10.21
N GLU A 77 -9.19 -5.11 10.42
CA GLU A 77 -9.56 -3.74 10.78
C GLU A 77 -9.03 -3.37 12.17
N MET A 78 -9.06 -4.30 13.14
CA MET A 78 -8.41 -4.12 14.45
C MET A 78 -6.91 -3.90 14.31
N VAL A 79 -6.22 -4.78 13.59
CA VAL A 79 -4.76 -4.67 13.34
C VAL A 79 -4.43 -3.37 12.62
N PHE A 80 -5.28 -2.94 11.70
CA PHE A 80 -5.14 -1.65 11.02
C PHE A 80 -5.28 -0.47 11.97
N ASN A 81 -6.26 -0.49 12.87
CA ASN A 81 -6.43 0.56 13.86
C ASN A 81 -5.26 0.60 14.85
N ASP A 82 -4.74 -0.55 15.27
CA ASP A 82 -3.56 -0.62 16.15
C ASP A 82 -2.32 -0.09 15.43
N ALA A 83 -2.11 -0.49 14.16
CA ALA A 83 -1.02 0.02 13.34
C ALA A 83 -1.10 1.54 13.19
N LYS A 84 -2.32 2.06 12.96
CA LYS A 84 -2.56 3.50 12.79
C LYS A 84 -2.36 4.29 14.07
N ASN A 85 -2.92 3.82 15.18
CA ASN A 85 -2.92 4.58 16.43
C ASN A 85 -1.58 4.50 17.17
N GLU A 86 -0.90 3.37 17.09
CA GLU A 86 0.32 3.10 17.87
C GLU A 86 1.59 3.03 17.00
N SER A 87 1.48 3.28 15.69
CA SER A 87 2.59 3.13 14.72
C SER A 87 3.24 1.75 14.76
N MET A 88 2.44 0.70 15.02
CA MET A 88 2.90 -0.68 15.10
C MET A 88 3.04 -1.31 13.72
N TRP A 89 3.96 -2.27 13.63
CA TRP A 89 4.20 -3.06 12.43
C TRP A 89 3.73 -4.50 12.65
N PHE A 90 2.92 -5.01 11.73
CA PHE A 90 2.30 -6.33 11.83
C PHE A 90 2.52 -7.17 10.58
N ALA A 91 2.57 -8.49 10.76
CA ALA A 91 2.56 -9.46 9.68
C ALA A 91 1.31 -10.35 9.76
N ILE A 92 0.56 -10.42 8.67
CA ILE A 92 -0.62 -11.29 8.48
C ILE A 92 -0.24 -12.38 7.48
N SER A 93 -0.25 -13.64 7.94
CA SER A 93 0.21 -14.78 7.16
C SER A 93 -0.90 -15.81 7.11
N ASN A 94 -1.59 -15.92 5.97
CA ASN A 94 -2.72 -16.83 5.81
C ASN A 94 -2.82 -17.37 4.40
N LYS A 95 -3.45 -18.53 4.22
CA LYS A 95 -3.83 -19.10 2.93
C LYS A 95 -4.44 -18.09 1.95
N ALA A 96 -4.18 -18.31 0.67
CA ALA A 96 -4.84 -17.57 -0.41
C ALA A 96 -6.37 -17.68 -0.28
N GLY A 97 -7.09 -16.63 -0.67
CA GLY A 97 -8.55 -16.59 -0.57
C GLY A 97 -9.10 -16.21 0.81
N SER A 98 -8.26 -15.91 1.82
CA SER A 98 -8.72 -15.50 3.16
C SER A 98 -9.27 -14.05 3.26
N GLY A 99 -9.42 -13.35 2.14
CA GLY A 99 -9.96 -11.97 2.10
C GLY A 99 -8.97 -10.85 2.46
N LYS A 100 -7.65 -11.12 2.51
CA LYS A 100 -6.61 -10.11 2.86
C LYS A 100 -6.60 -8.92 1.91
N SER A 101 -6.35 -9.18 0.63
CA SER A 101 -6.28 -8.16 -0.42
C SER A 101 -7.54 -7.32 -0.48
N ALA A 102 -8.71 -7.95 -0.45
CA ALA A 102 -10.00 -7.26 -0.47
C ALA A 102 -10.21 -6.35 0.75
N THR A 103 -9.73 -6.76 1.93
CA THR A 103 -9.80 -5.95 3.15
C THR A 103 -8.84 -4.77 3.09
N PHE A 104 -7.60 -4.97 2.66
CA PHE A 104 -6.63 -3.88 2.50
C PHE A 104 -7.10 -2.85 1.46
N GLU A 105 -7.66 -3.31 0.34
CA GLU A 105 -8.24 -2.42 -0.66
C GLU A 105 -9.43 -1.62 -0.11
N ASP A 106 -10.32 -2.24 0.67
CA ASP A 106 -11.43 -1.52 1.32
C ASP A 106 -10.95 -0.49 2.35
N LEU A 107 -9.98 -0.84 3.20
CA LEU A 107 -9.38 0.08 4.16
C LEU A 107 -8.71 1.27 3.47
N PHE A 108 -7.97 1.01 2.39
CA PHE A 108 -7.34 2.06 1.57
C PHE A 108 -8.38 2.96 0.89
N ASN A 109 -9.44 2.40 0.31
CA ASN A 109 -10.46 3.17 -0.40
C ASN A 109 -11.38 3.96 0.55
N ARG A 110 -11.49 3.55 1.82
CA ARG A 110 -12.20 4.28 2.87
C ARG A 110 -11.39 5.46 3.44
N ASP A 111 -10.09 5.50 3.20
CA ASP A 111 -9.20 6.55 3.71
C ASP A 111 -9.39 7.87 2.96
N ILE A 112 -10.17 8.77 3.54
CA ILE A 112 -10.40 10.11 2.97
C ILE A 112 -9.26 11.10 3.27
N THR A 113 -8.39 10.80 4.24
CA THR A 113 -7.35 11.74 4.69
C THR A 113 -6.09 11.67 3.85
N GLY A 114 -5.89 10.59 3.09
CA GLY A 114 -4.68 10.39 2.30
C GLY A 114 -3.54 9.69 3.05
N THR A 115 -3.78 9.28 4.29
CA THR A 115 -2.76 8.74 5.21
C THR A 115 -2.43 7.26 4.97
N VAL A 116 -3.27 6.54 4.23
CA VAL A 116 -3.08 5.11 3.97
C VAL A 116 -2.44 4.92 2.61
N THR A 117 -1.24 4.35 2.56
CA THR A 117 -0.59 3.90 1.33
C THR A 117 -0.82 2.41 1.15
N PHE A 118 -1.21 1.99 -0.05
CA PHE A 118 -1.40 0.57 -0.40
C PHE A 118 -0.53 0.19 -1.59
N ILE A 119 0.18 -0.93 -1.44
CA ILE A 119 0.98 -1.54 -2.50
C ILE A 119 0.78 -3.06 -2.48
N GLN A 120 0.62 -3.65 -3.66
CA GLN A 120 0.65 -5.09 -3.86
C GLN A 120 2.04 -5.45 -4.41
N ALA A 121 2.78 -6.26 -3.67
CA ALA A 121 4.15 -6.62 -3.98
C ALA A 121 4.23 -7.67 -5.09
N GLU A 122 5.27 -7.55 -5.92
CA GLU A 122 5.70 -8.61 -6.84
C GLU A 122 7.14 -9.01 -6.48
N GLU A 123 7.80 -9.77 -7.36
CA GLU A 123 9.16 -10.26 -7.17
C GLU A 123 10.23 -9.15 -7.31
N TRP A 124 10.12 -8.12 -6.48
CA TRP A 124 10.94 -6.93 -6.53
C TRP A 124 12.22 -7.06 -5.71
N SER A 125 13.32 -6.52 -6.24
CA SER A 125 14.51 -6.16 -5.47
C SER A 125 14.23 -4.97 -4.54
N GLY A 126 15.10 -4.73 -3.55
CA GLY A 126 14.91 -3.61 -2.61
C GLY A 126 14.87 -2.24 -3.28
N ARG A 127 15.58 -2.07 -4.40
CA ARG A 127 15.47 -0.86 -5.22
C ARG A 127 14.09 -0.73 -5.88
N GLN A 128 13.61 -1.78 -6.54
CA GLN A 128 12.31 -1.76 -7.22
C GLN A 128 11.17 -1.51 -6.23
N PHE A 129 11.23 -2.12 -5.04
CA PHE A 129 10.29 -1.89 -3.97
C PHE A 129 10.21 -0.40 -3.58
N LEU A 130 11.36 0.25 -3.33
CA LEU A 130 11.38 1.69 -3.01
C LEU A 130 10.89 2.57 -4.15
N ILE A 131 11.23 2.26 -5.41
CA ILE A 131 10.71 3.00 -6.57
C ILE A 131 9.18 2.92 -6.61
N LYS A 132 8.61 1.73 -6.40
CA LYS A 132 7.17 1.52 -6.40
C LYS A 132 6.48 2.25 -5.23
N LEU A 133 7.11 2.28 -4.05
CA LEU A 133 6.61 3.12 -2.94
C LEU A 133 6.63 4.60 -3.31
N ILE A 134 7.71 5.12 -3.88
CA ILE A 134 7.81 6.53 -4.30
C ILE A 134 6.73 6.86 -5.33
N GLU A 135 6.55 6.00 -6.35
CA GLU A 135 5.49 6.16 -7.34
C GLU A 135 4.11 6.29 -6.69
N LYS A 136 3.83 5.53 -5.62
CA LYS A 136 2.54 5.54 -4.91
C LYS A 136 2.37 6.64 -3.88
N THR A 137 3.45 7.26 -3.42
CA THR A 137 3.46 8.22 -2.31
C THR A 137 3.77 9.64 -2.79
N VAL A 138 5.04 9.93 -3.08
CA VAL A 138 5.51 11.26 -3.53
C VAL A 138 5.25 11.50 -5.02
N GLY A 139 5.12 10.42 -5.79
CA GLY A 139 4.95 10.42 -7.23
C GLY A 139 6.27 10.36 -8.01
N GLU A 140 6.18 9.97 -9.27
CA GLU A 140 7.32 9.70 -10.17
C GLU A 140 8.27 10.90 -10.34
N VAL A 141 7.79 12.14 -10.13
CA VAL A 141 8.62 13.35 -10.21
C VAL A 141 9.78 13.28 -9.20
N ALA A 142 9.56 12.72 -8.02
CA ALA A 142 10.57 12.61 -6.98
C ALA A 142 11.75 11.72 -7.38
N LEU A 143 11.58 10.84 -8.38
CA LEU A 143 12.68 10.02 -8.92
C LEU A 143 13.67 10.86 -9.76
N GLY A 144 13.26 12.02 -10.26
CA GLY A 144 14.11 12.92 -11.04
C GLY A 144 14.60 12.33 -12.37
N LYS A 145 15.48 13.07 -13.06
CA LYS A 145 16.15 12.61 -14.28
C LYS A 145 17.54 12.08 -13.92
N GLY A 146 17.63 10.81 -13.53
CA GLY A 146 18.92 10.17 -13.25
C GLY A 146 18.81 8.96 -12.34
N TYR A 147 19.90 8.20 -12.26
CA TYR A 147 19.99 7.09 -11.32
C TYR A 147 20.09 7.63 -9.88
N LYS A 148 19.10 7.33 -9.04
CA LYS A 148 19.21 7.46 -7.58
C LYS A 148 19.80 6.19 -6.99
N SER A 149 20.56 6.20 -5.90
CA SER A 149 20.99 4.98 -5.21
C SER A 149 19.86 4.36 -4.37
N HIS A 150 20.04 3.16 -3.82
CA HIS A 150 19.07 2.57 -2.89
C HIS A 150 18.87 3.46 -1.64
N ALA A 151 19.95 4.01 -1.09
CA ALA A 151 19.90 4.92 0.06
C ALA A 151 19.10 6.19 -0.25
N GLN A 152 19.35 6.81 -1.40
CA GLN A 152 18.62 8.01 -1.82
C GLN A 152 17.12 7.77 -2.02
N LEU A 153 16.74 6.58 -2.52
CA LEU A 153 15.32 6.22 -2.64
C LEU A 153 14.69 5.99 -1.26
N LEU A 154 15.41 5.36 -0.33
CA LEU A 154 14.95 5.16 1.03
C LEU A 154 14.76 6.50 1.74
N ASP A 155 15.66 7.47 1.54
CA ASP A 155 15.55 8.81 2.11
C ASP A 155 14.27 9.52 1.67
N ILE A 156 13.87 9.37 0.40
CA ILE A 156 12.62 9.95 -0.11
C ILE A 156 11.40 9.32 0.56
N VAL A 157 11.36 7.98 0.65
CA VAL A 157 10.24 7.26 1.28
C VAL A 157 10.15 7.59 2.77
N VAL A 158 11.28 7.62 3.48
CA VAL A 158 11.34 7.98 4.90
C VAL A 158 10.90 9.43 5.12
N GLY A 159 11.37 10.36 4.27
CA GLY A 159 10.99 11.77 4.34
C GLY A 159 9.48 11.94 4.24
N TYR A 160 8.86 11.31 3.24
CA TYR A 160 7.41 11.33 3.06
C TYR A 160 6.64 10.89 4.30
N PHE A 161 6.95 9.72 4.86
CA PHE A 161 6.22 9.21 6.04
C PHE A 161 6.50 10.01 7.31
N ASN A 162 7.71 10.54 7.47
CA ASN A 162 8.04 11.38 8.62
C ASN A 162 7.36 12.76 8.55
N GLU A 163 7.20 13.34 7.35
CA GLU A 163 6.43 14.57 7.15
C GLU A 163 4.95 14.37 7.50
N MET A 164 4.42 13.16 7.29
CA MET A 164 3.03 12.78 7.62
C MET A 164 2.83 12.25 9.03
N ALA A 165 3.84 12.33 9.91
CA ALA A 165 3.82 11.62 11.20
C ALA A 165 2.63 12.03 12.10
N LEU A 166 2.19 13.29 12.03
CA LEU A 166 1.08 13.79 12.85
C LEU A 166 -0.27 13.23 12.38
N GLU A 167 -0.37 12.86 11.11
CA GLU A 167 -1.57 12.32 10.48
C GLU A 167 -1.68 10.80 10.62
N ARG A 168 -0.73 10.15 11.31
CA ARG A 168 -0.72 8.70 11.58
C ARG A 168 -0.77 7.87 10.28
N PRO A 169 0.30 7.90 9.46
CA PRO A 169 0.34 7.23 8.19
C PRO A 169 0.42 5.72 8.38
N VAL A 170 -0.20 4.98 7.47
CA VAL A 170 -0.17 3.51 7.44
C VAL A 170 0.25 3.03 6.06
N LEU A 171 1.23 2.13 6.01
CA LEU A 171 1.61 1.44 4.78
C LEU A 171 1.11 -0.01 4.80
N LEU A 172 0.23 -0.34 3.86
CA LEU A 172 -0.29 -1.67 3.59
C LEU A 172 0.50 -2.31 2.45
N ILE A 173 1.18 -3.43 2.73
CA ILE A 173 1.98 -4.19 1.76
C ILE A 173 1.33 -5.56 1.60
N ASP A 174 0.60 -5.77 0.51
CA ASP A 174 0.02 -7.07 0.19
C ASP A 174 0.96 -7.94 -0.65
N GLU A 175 0.76 -9.25 -0.60
CA GLU A 175 1.60 -10.26 -1.25
C GLU A 175 3.10 -10.13 -0.93
N ALA A 176 3.43 -9.74 0.31
CA ALA A 176 4.79 -9.50 0.76
C ALA A 176 5.69 -10.74 0.69
N ASP A 177 5.12 -11.96 0.66
CA ASP A 177 5.85 -13.21 0.43
C ASP A 177 6.47 -13.33 -0.97
N LYS A 178 6.14 -12.43 -1.90
CA LYS A 178 6.78 -12.36 -3.22
C LYS A 178 8.05 -11.52 -3.22
N LEU A 179 8.25 -10.65 -2.23
CA LEU A 179 9.40 -9.75 -2.19
C LEU A 179 10.70 -10.54 -2.08
N ARG A 180 11.72 -10.15 -2.87
CA ARG A 180 13.04 -10.76 -2.72
C ARG A 180 13.62 -10.43 -1.33
N PRO A 181 14.54 -11.25 -0.78
CA PRO A 181 15.14 -11.00 0.53
C PRO A 181 15.79 -9.60 0.70
N ALA A 182 16.31 -9.02 -0.38
CA ALA A 182 16.83 -7.65 -0.35
C ALA A 182 15.74 -6.59 -0.14
N ALA A 183 14.54 -6.79 -0.68
CA ALA A 183 13.39 -5.92 -0.44
C ALA A 183 12.85 -6.08 0.97
N LEU A 184 12.69 -7.31 1.46
CA LEU A 184 12.31 -7.56 2.86
C LEU A 184 13.28 -6.87 3.84
N ARG A 185 14.60 -6.97 3.61
CA ARG A 185 15.60 -6.28 4.44
C ARG A 185 15.54 -4.76 4.36
N THR A 186 14.91 -4.17 3.34
CA THR A 186 14.73 -2.71 3.22
C THR A 186 13.73 -2.20 4.27
N LEU A 187 12.85 -3.07 4.77
CA LEU A 187 11.89 -2.75 5.82
C LEU A 187 12.57 -2.42 7.16
N ILE A 188 13.75 -2.98 7.42
CA ILE A 188 14.51 -2.75 8.65
C ILE A 188 14.93 -1.27 8.79
N PRO A 189 15.71 -0.69 7.85
CA PRO A 189 16.06 0.71 7.96
C PRO A 189 14.87 1.64 7.73
N LEU A 190 13.80 1.21 7.05
CA LEU A 190 12.54 1.96 7.01
C LEU A 190 11.94 2.06 8.42
N TYR A 191 11.72 0.93 9.10
CA TYR A 191 11.23 0.86 10.48
C TYR A 191 12.04 1.78 11.39
N ASN A 192 13.37 1.60 11.42
CA ASN A 192 14.24 2.33 12.35
C ASN A 192 14.18 3.86 12.13
N ARG A 193 13.89 4.31 10.91
CA ARG A 193 13.86 5.74 10.56
C ARG A 193 12.46 6.37 10.62
N THR A 194 11.43 5.53 10.77
CA THR A 194 10.03 5.93 10.92
C THR A 194 9.42 5.39 12.22
N GLU A 195 10.26 5.03 13.19
CA GLU A 195 9.84 4.49 14.49
C GLU A 195 8.92 5.49 15.19
N HIS A 196 7.83 5.00 15.76
CA HIS A 196 6.74 5.79 16.38
C HIS A 196 6.03 6.77 15.42
N ARG A 197 6.22 6.64 14.11
CA ARG A 197 5.65 7.56 13.11
C ARG A 197 4.91 6.88 11.98
N LEU A 198 5.20 5.61 11.68
CA LEU A 198 4.58 4.87 10.58
C LEU A 198 4.07 3.52 11.08
N GLY A 199 2.78 3.27 10.91
CA GLY A 199 2.21 1.92 11.02
C GLY A 199 2.43 1.14 9.73
N VAL A 200 2.71 -0.16 9.82
CA VAL A 200 2.84 -1.02 8.63
C VAL A 200 2.12 -2.34 8.84
N ILE A 201 1.43 -2.80 7.80
CA ILE A 201 0.84 -4.13 7.81
C ILE A 201 1.29 -4.85 6.55
N LEU A 202 1.98 -5.98 6.73
CA LEU A 202 2.35 -6.87 5.67
C LEU A 202 1.35 -8.01 5.63
N SER A 203 0.80 -8.31 4.46
CA SER A 203 0.07 -9.54 4.22
C SER A 203 0.79 -10.43 3.23
N GLY A 204 0.71 -11.73 3.45
CA GLY A 204 1.21 -12.73 2.51
C GLY A 204 0.51 -14.07 2.69
N THR A 205 0.86 -15.02 1.83
CA THR A 205 0.44 -16.41 2.03
C THR A 205 1.10 -17.01 3.29
N ASP A 206 0.75 -18.26 3.64
CA ASP A 206 1.45 -19.00 4.71
C ASP A 206 2.98 -19.10 4.48
N ASN A 207 3.46 -18.81 3.27
CA ASN A 207 4.89 -18.75 2.97
C ASN A 207 5.59 -17.55 3.61
N LEU A 208 4.89 -16.44 3.89
CA LEU A 208 5.52 -15.25 4.49
C LEU A 208 6.16 -15.60 5.83
N GLN A 209 5.37 -16.18 6.74
CA GLN A 209 5.86 -16.61 8.05
C GLN A 209 6.99 -17.64 7.92
N LYS A 210 6.82 -18.65 7.05
CA LYS A 210 7.83 -19.69 6.84
C LYS A 210 9.14 -19.12 6.33
N GLU A 211 9.10 -18.19 5.38
CA GLU A 211 10.30 -17.58 4.81
C GLU A 211 11.07 -16.78 5.87
N VAL A 212 10.36 -15.95 6.64
CA VAL A 212 10.99 -15.14 7.69
C VAL A 212 11.62 -16.03 8.75
N GLN A 213 10.86 -16.99 9.31
CA GLN A 213 11.34 -17.93 10.32
C GLN A 213 12.50 -18.80 9.81
N ASN A 214 12.46 -19.25 8.55
CA ASN A 214 13.58 -19.97 7.95
C ASN A 214 14.81 -19.08 7.82
N GLY A 215 14.65 -17.79 7.50
CA GLY A 215 15.74 -16.83 7.49
C GLY A 215 16.40 -16.69 8.85
N VAL A 216 15.62 -16.62 9.92
CA VAL A 216 16.11 -16.59 11.31
C VAL A 216 16.86 -17.88 11.65
N ARG A 217 16.23 -19.04 11.42
CA ARG A 217 16.83 -20.36 11.69
C ARG A 217 18.16 -20.56 10.97
N LEU A 218 18.25 -20.12 9.71
CA LEU A 218 19.45 -20.21 8.88
C LEU A 218 20.44 -19.06 9.12
N ARG A 219 20.19 -18.17 10.08
CA ARG A 219 21.00 -16.99 10.40
C ARG A 219 21.27 -16.10 9.18
N LYS A 220 20.30 -16.01 8.27
CA LYS A 220 20.39 -15.09 7.13
C LYS A 220 20.40 -13.66 7.65
N LYS A 221 21.33 -12.86 7.14
CA LYS A 221 21.54 -11.47 7.56
C LYS A 221 20.21 -10.68 7.58
N GLY A 222 19.89 -10.08 8.73
CA GLY A 222 18.75 -9.17 8.91
C GLY A 222 17.40 -9.84 9.18
N PHE A 223 17.25 -11.16 9.05
CA PHE A 223 15.94 -11.80 9.24
C PHE A 223 15.47 -11.81 10.70
N ASP A 224 16.37 -11.94 11.67
CA ASP A 224 16.00 -11.88 13.11
C ASP A 224 15.54 -10.47 13.51
N GLU A 225 16.24 -9.43 13.02
CA GLU A 225 15.81 -8.05 13.21
C GLU A 225 14.50 -7.75 12.49
N LEU A 226 14.32 -8.25 11.27
CA LEU A 226 13.06 -8.11 10.54
C LEU A 226 11.90 -8.71 11.31
N GLU A 227 12.06 -9.94 11.83
CA GLU A 227 11.01 -10.61 12.61
C GLU A 227 10.72 -9.87 13.92
N SER A 228 11.73 -9.29 14.57
CA SER A 228 11.52 -8.49 15.78
C SER A 228 10.71 -7.21 15.52
N ARG A 229 10.85 -6.60 14.33
CA ARG A 229 10.05 -5.41 13.94
C ARG A 229 8.56 -5.70 13.83
N PHE A 230 8.18 -6.94 13.57
CA PHE A 230 6.78 -7.39 13.55
C PHE A 230 6.30 -7.92 14.91
N GLY A 231 7.06 -7.70 15.98
CA GLY A 231 6.75 -8.22 17.32
C GLY A 231 6.85 -9.75 17.41
N ARG A 232 7.56 -10.40 16.48
CA ARG A 232 7.69 -11.87 16.35
C ARG A 232 6.35 -12.62 16.35
N THR A 233 5.29 -11.93 15.94
CA THR A 233 3.92 -12.46 15.97
C THR A 233 3.32 -12.38 14.57
N TYR A 234 2.66 -13.46 14.16
CA TYR A 234 1.98 -13.55 12.87
C TYR A 234 0.49 -13.73 13.11
N ILE A 235 -0.29 -12.76 12.65
CA ILE A 235 -1.74 -12.80 12.80
C ILE A 235 -2.29 -13.83 11.81
N ASN A 236 -2.95 -14.84 12.36
CA ASN A 236 -3.66 -15.87 11.61
C ASN A 236 -5.15 -15.55 11.59
N LEU A 237 -5.68 -15.32 10.40
CA LEU A 237 -7.11 -15.24 10.10
C LEU A 237 -7.75 -16.63 10.17
N LYS A 238 -8.99 -16.72 10.65
CA LYS A 238 -9.73 -17.99 10.72
C LYS A 238 -10.34 -18.30 9.36
N VAL A 239 -10.39 -19.57 8.95
CA VAL A 239 -11.28 -19.93 7.84
C VAL A 239 -12.67 -19.99 8.43
N ASP A 240 -13.47 -18.93 8.25
CA ASP A 240 -14.89 -19.00 8.56
C ASP A 240 -15.48 -20.02 7.58
N MET A 241 -15.81 -21.22 8.09
CA MET A 241 -16.57 -22.20 7.32
C MET A 241 -17.89 -21.52 6.98
N GLN A 242 -18.09 -21.22 5.70
CA GLN A 242 -19.42 -20.86 5.20
C GLN A 242 -20.32 -22.05 5.50
N GLN A 243 -21.24 -21.87 6.46
CA GLN A 243 -22.47 -22.65 6.55
C GLN A 243 -23.52 -21.97 5.67
#